data_AF-A0A8T1SAD2-F1
#
_entry.id   AF-A0A8T1SAD2-F1
#
_cell.length_a   1.000
_cell.length_b   1.000
_cell.length_c   1.000
_cell.angle_alpha   90.00
_cell.angle_beta   90.00
_cell.angle_gamma   90.00
#
_symmetry.space_group_name_H-M   'P 1'
#
loop_
_entity.id
_entity.type
_entity.pdbx_description
1 polymer ?
#
loop_
_entity_poly.entity_id
_entity_poly.type
_entity_poly.pdbx_seq_one_letter_code
_entity_poly.pdbx_strand_id
1 'polypeptide(L)'
;MVVIEGDVMSPDFIASKLEGFDLYSKYQEPEKYIYLDGHSLTTEGLINLGKGLYKIKLTPEAEAKVKQSREVIERIVKEQTVVYGITTGFGKFARTVIPTSKLKELQVNLVRSHSAGVGKPLIPERSRMLLALRINVLAKGYSGISLETLQQVIEAFNASCLPYIPEKGTVGASGDLAPLSHLALGLIGEGKMWSPKSGWADAKYVLQAHGLKPITLKPKEGLALINGTQMISSLGCEAVERASAIARQADIVAALTLEVLKGTTRAFDTDIHAVRPHRGQIEVAFRFRSLLDSDHHPSEIAESHRFCDRVQDAYTLRCCPQVHGVANDTIAFVKDIITTEINSATDNPMVFAERGETISGGNFHGEYPAKALDYLAIGVHELATISERRIERLCNPSLSELPAFLVTEGGLNSGFMIAHCTAAALGEYTKA
;
A
#
# COMPACT_ATOMS: atom_id res chain seq x y z
N MET A 1 -10.31 -5.90 33.05
CA MET A 1 -11.36 -6.90 33.31
C MET A 1 -12.72 -6.24 33.12
N VAL A 2 -13.29 -6.35 31.91
CA VAL A 2 -14.72 -6.60 31.58
C VAL A 2 -14.66 -7.14 30.16
N VAL A 3 -15.10 -8.39 30.00
CA VAL A 3 -15.26 -9.11 28.72
C VAL A 3 -16.68 -8.84 28.22
N ILE A 4 -16.85 -8.66 26.92
CA ILE A 4 -18.11 -8.99 26.24
C ILE A 4 -17.74 -9.86 25.03
N GLU A 5 -18.29 -11.07 25.02
CA GLU A 5 -18.21 -12.07 23.96
C GLU A 5 -18.99 -11.65 22.71
N GLY A 6 -18.43 -12.05 21.56
CA GLY A 6 -19.00 -11.95 20.22
C GLY A 6 -17.86 -12.31 19.26
N ASP A 7 -17.92 -13.50 18.70
CA ASP A 7 -16.95 -14.17 17.81
C ASP A 7 -15.64 -13.41 17.52
N VAL A 8 -14.55 -13.91 18.11
CA VAL A 8 -13.21 -13.44 17.84
C VAL A 8 -12.81 -13.88 16.42
N MET A 9 -13.09 -13.03 15.44
CA MET A 9 -12.42 -13.04 14.15
C MET A 9 -10.91 -12.90 14.40
N SER A 10 -10.12 -13.76 13.74
CA SER A 10 -8.65 -13.77 13.83
C SER A 10 -8.06 -12.35 13.65
N PRO A 11 -7.02 -11.97 14.41
CA PRO A 11 -6.31 -10.70 14.21
C PRO A 11 -5.69 -10.55 12.80
N ASP A 12 -5.65 -11.63 12.00
CA ASP A 12 -5.17 -11.65 10.62
C ASP A 12 -6.27 -11.40 9.56
N PHE A 13 -7.52 -11.15 9.97
CA PHE A 13 -8.60 -10.84 9.04
C PHE A 13 -8.65 -9.34 8.69
N ILE A 14 -8.15 -8.98 7.51
CA ILE A 14 -8.40 -7.67 6.91
C ILE A 14 -9.77 -7.72 6.23
N ALA A 15 -10.82 -7.28 6.94
CA ALA A 15 -12.10 -7.05 6.31
C ALA A 15 -11.95 -5.96 5.22
N SER A 16 -12.18 -6.29 3.95
CA SER A 16 -12.47 -5.27 2.94
C SER A 16 -13.83 -4.67 3.27
N LYS A 17 -13.86 -3.60 4.07
CA LYS A 17 -15.11 -2.89 4.33
C LYS A 17 -15.56 -2.20 3.04
N LEU A 18 -16.72 -2.62 2.55
CA LEU A 18 -17.51 -1.91 1.55
C LEU A 18 -17.86 -0.51 2.09
N GLU A 19 -17.89 0.46 1.17
CA GLU A 19 -18.04 1.88 1.47
C GLU A 19 -19.23 2.19 2.38
N GLY A 20 -18.96 2.96 3.44
CA GLY A 20 -19.93 3.79 4.15
C GLY A 20 -20.87 3.08 5.10
N PHE A 21 -20.45 2.88 6.36
CA PHE A 21 -21.28 3.01 7.57
C PHE A 21 -20.35 3.12 8.80
N ASP A 22 -20.76 3.95 9.77
CA ASP A 22 -20.03 4.50 10.93
C ASP A 22 -18.82 3.70 11.46
N LEU A 23 -17.64 4.31 11.39
CA LEU A 23 -16.39 3.75 11.94
C LEU A 23 -15.70 4.64 12.97
N TYR A 24 -16.27 5.78 13.37
CA TYR A 24 -15.73 6.55 14.50
C TYR A 24 -16.22 6.00 15.85
N SER A 25 -16.16 4.68 16.04
CA SER A 25 -16.18 4.08 17.37
C SER A 25 -14.86 4.45 18.07
N LYS A 26 -14.88 5.53 18.86
CA LYS A 26 -13.81 6.06 19.73
C LYS A 26 -12.40 6.00 19.12
N TYR A 27 -11.98 7.08 18.45
CA TYR A 27 -10.55 7.33 18.19
C TYR A 27 -9.77 7.12 19.49
N GLN A 28 -8.83 6.18 19.49
CA GLN A 28 -7.88 5.98 20.56
C GLN A 28 -6.55 6.55 20.11
N GLU A 29 -5.98 7.41 20.94
CA GLU A 29 -4.68 7.98 20.64
C GLU A 29 -3.59 6.89 20.76
N PRO A 30 -2.71 6.73 19.75
CA PRO A 30 -1.68 5.71 19.83
C PRO A 30 -0.65 6.05 20.91
N GLU A 31 -0.33 5.06 21.75
CA GLU A 31 0.71 5.16 22.78
C GLU A 31 2.08 4.64 22.31
N LYS A 32 2.07 3.77 21.29
CA LYS A 32 3.27 3.14 20.75
C LYS A 32 3.87 3.96 19.61
N TYR A 33 5.18 3.82 19.43
CA TYR A 33 5.95 4.52 18.40
C TYR A 33 6.59 3.52 17.43
N ILE A 34 6.64 3.89 16.16
CA ILE A 34 7.59 3.35 15.18
C ILE A 34 8.71 4.38 15.03
N TYR A 35 9.95 3.91 15.12
CA TYR A 35 11.13 4.74 14.91
C TYR A 35 11.51 4.68 13.43
N LEU A 36 11.56 5.84 12.77
CA LEU A 36 11.97 5.94 11.38
C LEU A 36 13.43 6.34 11.30
N ASP A 37 14.23 5.49 10.67
CA ASP A 37 15.63 5.72 10.29
C ASP A 37 15.78 6.06 8.80
N GLY A 38 14.70 5.93 8.03
CA GLY A 38 14.65 6.07 6.58
C GLY A 38 14.99 4.80 5.79
N HIS A 39 15.25 3.67 6.45
CA HIS A 39 15.76 2.44 5.83
C HIS A 39 15.00 1.16 6.23
N SER A 40 14.36 1.12 7.39
CA SER A 40 13.81 -0.11 7.98
C SER A 40 12.28 -0.18 8.00
N LEU A 41 11.58 0.69 7.28
CA LEU A 41 10.11 0.68 7.28
C LEU A 41 9.62 -0.50 6.44
N THR A 42 8.79 -1.37 7.03
CA THR A 42 8.13 -2.46 6.29
C THR A 42 6.79 -1.97 5.70
N THR A 43 6.32 -2.68 4.67
CA THR A 43 4.97 -2.48 4.09
C THR A 43 3.88 -2.58 5.16
N GLU A 44 3.94 -3.61 6.00
CA GLU A 44 3.03 -3.79 7.14
C GLU A 44 3.13 -2.63 8.15
N GLY A 45 4.36 -2.20 8.48
CA GLY A 45 4.59 -1.06 9.35
C GLY A 45 3.91 0.21 8.84
N LEU A 46 3.93 0.43 7.52
CA LEU A 46 3.21 1.53 6.88
C LEU A 46 1.68 1.37 7.00
N ILE A 47 1.14 0.17 6.78
CA ILE A 47 -0.30 -0.08 6.98
C ILE A 47 -0.72 0.21 8.42
N ASN A 48 0.09 -0.21 9.39
CA ASN A 48 -0.17 0.02 10.81
C ASN A 48 -0.09 1.51 11.18
N LEU A 49 0.81 2.27 10.55
CA LEU A 49 0.83 3.73 10.65
C LEU A 49 -0.44 4.35 10.06
N GLY A 50 -0.89 3.87 8.89
CA GLY A 50 -2.13 4.29 8.23
C GLY A 50 -3.38 4.05 9.07
N LYS A 51 -3.49 2.89 9.72
CA LYS A 51 -4.56 2.53 10.65
C LYS A 51 -4.56 3.34 11.95
N GLY A 52 -3.56 4.20 12.17
CA GLY A 52 -3.45 4.97 13.40
C GLY A 52 -3.07 4.13 14.62
N LEU A 53 -2.34 3.02 14.44
CA LEU A 53 -1.90 2.18 15.57
C LEU A 53 -0.61 2.68 16.22
N TYR A 54 0.13 3.56 15.53
CA TYR A 54 1.43 4.06 15.97
C TYR A 54 1.61 5.56 15.70
N LYS A 55 2.43 6.17 16.54
CA LYS A 55 3.09 7.48 16.34
C LYS A 55 4.47 7.28 15.70
N ILE A 56 5.05 8.35 15.19
CA ILE A 56 6.40 8.37 14.63
C ILE A 56 7.36 9.13 15.57
N LYS A 57 8.58 8.61 15.68
CA LYS A 57 9.78 9.32 16.12
C LYS A 57 10.91 9.06 15.13
N LEU A 58 11.88 9.96 15.06
CA LEU A 58 13.12 9.70 14.33
C LEU A 58 14.10 8.94 15.22
N THR A 59 15.01 8.17 14.60
CA THR A 59 16.21 7.70 15.31
C THR A 59 17.22 8.84 15.45
N PRO A 60 18.11 8.82 16.46
CA PRO A 60 19.18 9.81 16.60
C PRO A 60 20.07 9.92 15.36
N GLU A 61 20.30 8.80 14.67
CA GLU A 61 21.10 8.75 13.45
C GLU A 61 20.40 9.46 12.28
N ALA A 62 19.08 9.30 12.14
CA ALA A 62 18.30 10.02 11.14
C ALA A 62 18.30 11.53 11.41
N GLU A 63 18.13 11.95 12.67
CA GLU A 63 18.24 13.37 13.04
C GLU A 63 19.59 13.97 12.66
N ALA A 64 20.69 13.25 12.92
CA ALA A 64 22.04 13.68 12.58
C ALA A 64 22.20 13.84 11.05
N LYS A 65 21.75 12.85 10.26
CA LYS A 65 21.80 12.92 8.79
C LYS A 65 21.00 14.09 8.24
N VAL A 66 19.80 14.35 8.77
CA VAL A 66 18.96 15.49 8.37
C VAL A 66 19.66 16.82 8.66
N LYS A 67 20.29 16.98 9.83
CA LYS A 67 21.05 18.18 10.18
C LYS A 67 22.22 18.41 9.21
N GLN A 68 23.03 17.38 8.96
CA GLN A 68 24.17 17.45 8.03
C GLN A 68 23.73 17.81 6.60
N SER A 69 22.64 17.21 6.12
CA SER A 69 22.02 17.55 4.84
C SER A 69 21.64 19.03 4.76
N ARG A 70 21.06 19.56 5.85
CA ARG A 70 20.62 20.94 5.90
C ARG A 70 21.79 21.93 5.86
N GLU A 71 22.90 21.63 6.52
CA GLU A 71 24.10 22.47 6.52
C GLU A 71 24.63 22.74 5.10
N VAL A 72 24.56 21.74 4.21
CA VAL A 72 24.93 21.91 2.79
C VAL A 72 24.03 22.92 2.09
N ILE A 73 22.71 22.87 2.34
CA ILE A 73 21.76 23.81 1.73
C ILE A 73 22.01 25.23 2.24
N GLU A 74 22.24 25.41 3.53
CA GLU A 74 22.55 26.73 4.11
C GLU A 74 23.84 27.31 3.52
N ARG A 75 24.86 26.49 3.32
CA ARG A 75 26.10 26.91 2.65
C ARG A 75 25.85 27.34 1.20
N ILE A 76 25.13 26.55 0.41
CA ILE A 76 24.77 26.87 -0.98
C ILE A 76 24.05 28.23 -1.07
N VAL A 77 23.08 28.46 -0.17
CA VAL A 77 22.31 29.72 -0.14
C VAL A 77 23.20 30.90 0.26
N LYS A 78 24.10 30.71 1.24
CA LYS A 78 25.05 31.73 1.69
C LYS A 78 26.06 32.10 0.61
N GLU A 79 26.55 31.11 -0.13
CA GLU A 79 27.53 31.28 -1.21
C GLU A 79 26.89 31.71 -2.54
N GLN A 80 25.55 31.72 -2.62
CA GLN A 80 24.77 32.02 -3.82
C GLN A 80 25.10 31.11 -5.01
N THR A 81 25.48 29.86 -4.72
CA THR A 81 25.77 28.85 -5.75
C THR A 81 24.49 28.54 -6.54
N VAL A 82 24.60 28.46 -7.87
CA VAL A 82 23.47 28.22 -8.77
C VAL A 82 23.08 26.73 -8.73
N VAL A 83 21.95 26.41 -8.08
CA VAL A 83 21.48 25.03 -7.86
C VAL A 83 19.98 24.93 -8.08
N TYR A 84 19.56 23.89 -8.83
CA TYR A 84 18.17 23.61 -9.19
C TYR A 84 17.23 23.59 -7.98
N GLY A 85 16.17 24.39 -8.03
CA GLY A 85 15.12 24.43 -7.00
C GLY A 85 15.55 24.96 -5.62
N ILE A 86 16.81 25.38 -5.49
CA ILE A 86 17.37 26.02 -4.29
C ILE A 86 17.58 27.51 -4.54
N THR A 87 18.34 27.86 -5.58
CA THR A 87 18.62 29.25 -6.00
C THR A 87 18.12 29.54 -7.42
N THR A 88 17.54 28.54 -8.10
CA THR A 88 16.87 28.70 -9.39
C THR A 88 15.42 28.23 -9.36
N GLY A 89 14.66 28.54 -10.43
CA GLY A 89 13.30 28.05 -10.63
C GLY A 89 13.19 26.54 -10.93
N PHE A 90 11.98 26.10 -11.30
CA PHE A 90 11.66 24.68 -11.52
C PHE A 90 11.26 24.39 -12.98
N GLY A 91 11.44 23.15 -13.43
CA GLY A 91 11.05 22.72 -14.78
C GLY A 91 11.63 23.61 -15.88
N LYS A 92 10.77 24.19 -16.73
CA LYS A 92 11.18 25.10 -17.82
C LYS A 92 11.96 26.32 -17.31
N PHE A 93 11.76 26.73 -16.07
CA PHE A 93 12.44 27.87 -15.43
C PHE A 93 13.68 27.48 -14.63
N ALA A 94 14.23 26.27 -14.82
CA ALA A 94 15.42 25.78 -14.12
C ALA A 94 16.67 26.67 -14.28
N ARG A 95 16.73 27.49 -15.35
CA ARG A 95 17.83 28.43 -15.65
C ARG A 95 17.62 29.84 -15.08
N THR A 96 16.46 30.12 -14.49
CA THR A 96 16.15 31.44 -13.92
C THR A 96 16.68 31.51 -12.50
N VAL A 97 17.67 32.37 -12.25
CA VAL A 97 18.21 32.63 -10.91
C VAL A 97 17.21 33.43 -10.09
N ILE A 98 17.01 33.04 -8.83
CA ILE A 98 16.06 33.66 -7.90
C ILE A 98 16.83 34.39 -6.80
N PRO A 99 16.52 35.67 -6.51
CA PRO A 99 17.14 36.40 -5.41
C PRO A 99 16.92 35.70 -4.06
N THR A 100 17.92 35.73 -3.16
CA THR A 100 17.86 35.11 -1.83
C THR A 100 16.62 35.54 -1.03
N SER A 101 16.21 36.81 -1.15
CA SER A 101 15.02 37.37 -0.48
C SER A 101 13.70 36.75 -0.94
N LYS A 102 13.67 36.11 -2.11
CA LYS A 102 12.49 35.50 -2.73
C LYS A 102 12.46 33.98 -2.58
N LEU A 103 13.49 33.34 -2.01
CA LEU A 103 13.55 31.88 -1.94
C LEU A 103 12.45 31.26 -1.08
N LYS A 104 12.00 31.91 0.00
CA LYS A 104 10.86 31.42 0.79
C LYS A 104 9.56 31.49 -0.01
N GLU A 105 9.31 32.62 -0.67
CA GLU A 105 8.15 32.84 -1.53
C GLU A 105 8.12 31.83 -2.70
N LEU A 106 9.29 31.53 -3.28
CA LEU A 106 9.46 30.51 -4.32
C LEU A 106 8.94 29.14 -3.86
N GLN A 107 9.27 28.70 -2.65
CA GLN A 107 8.82 27.39 -2.13
C GLN A 107 7.31 27.35 -1.89
N VAL A 108 6.72 28.43 -1.35
CA VAL A 108 5.26 28.52 -1.16
C VAL A 108 4.53 28.53 -2.51
N ASN A 109 5.04 29.30 -3.48
CA ASN A 109 4.46 29.34 -4.83
C ASN A 109 4.59 27.99 -5.55
N LEU A 110 5.67 27.24 -5.33
CA LEU A 110 5.81 25.89 -5.84
C LEU A 110 4.68 25.00 -5.32
N VAL A 111 4.49 24.93 -4.00
CA VAL A 111 3.43 24.11 -3.37
C VAL A 111 2.05 24.49 -3.91
N ARG A 112 1.73 25.79 -3.99
CA ARG A 112 0.44 26.26 -4.52
C ARG A 112 0.22 25.90 -5.98
N SER A 113 1.20 26.19 -6.84
CA SER A 113 1.09 25.95 -8.29
C SER A 113 0.97 24.47 -8.64
N HIS A 114 1.60 23.59 -7.85
CA HIS A 114 1.60 22.15 -8.09
C HIS A 114 0.43 21.43 -7.41
N SER A 115 -0.32 22.09 -6.52
CA SER A 115 -1.56 21.55 -5.91
C SER A 115 -2.74 21.52 -6.90
N ALA A 116 -2.55 20.82 -8.02
CA ALA A 116 -3.46 20.73 -9.16
C ALA A 116 -4.20 19.38 -9.25
N GLY A 117 -4.11 18.54 -8.21
CA GLY A 117 -4.87 17.28 -8.14
C GLY A 117 -6.38 17.50 -8.10
N VAL A 118 -7.14 16.49 -8.57
CA VAL A 118 -8.61 16.50 -8.68
C VAL A 118 -9.24 15.18 -8.22
N GLY A 119 -10.55 15.17 -8.06
CA GLY A 119 -11.32 13.98 -7.65
C GLY A 119 -11.61 13.92 -6.15
N LYS A 120 -12.06 12.75 -5.69
CA LYS A 120 -12.31 12.49 -4.26
C LYS A 120 -10.99 12.58 -3.48
N PRO A 121 -11.01 13.01 -2.22
CA PRO A 121 -9.82 12.92 -1.38
C PRO A 121 -9.49 11.46 -1.08
N LEU A 122 -8.21 11.17 -0.89
CA LEU A 122 -7.77 9.99 -0.17
C LEU A 122 -8.49 9.92 1.19
N ILE A 123 -8.89 8.71 1.58
CA ILE A 123 -9.38 8.44 2.93
C ILE A 123 -8.26 8.75 3.95
N PRO A 124 -8.60 9.15 5.19
CA PRO A 124 -7.62 9.50 6.21
C PRO A 124 -6.49 8.47 6.35
N GLU A 125 -6.79 7.18 6.31
CA GLU A 125 -5.80 6.12 6.43
C GLU A 125 -4.72 6.20 5.34
N ARG A 126 -5.12 6.45 4.08
CA ARG A 126 -4.19 6.58 2.94
C ARG A 126 -3.41 7.90 2.97
N SER A 127 -4.05 9.01 3.36
CA SER A 127 -3.33 10.28 3.59
C SER A 127 -2.27 10.13 4.68
N ARG A 128 -2.57 9.37 5.73
CA ARG A 128 -1.65 9.08 6.83
C ARG A 128 -0.48 8.22 6.37
N MET A 129 -0.71 7.20 5.52
CA MET A 129 0.37 6.42 4.90
C MET A 129 1.28 7.29 4.02
N LEU A 130 0.70 8.14 3.18
CA LEU A 130 1.47 9.05 2.33
C LEU A 130 2.35 10.00 3.15
N LEU A 131 1.82 10.58 4.22
CA LEU A 131 2.57 11.42 5.14
C LEU A 131 3.70 10.66 5.86
N ALA A 132 3.44 9.44 6.33
CA ALA A 132 4.44 8.59 6.95
C ALA A 132 5.61 8.27 6.00
N LEU A 133 5.33 7.91 4.74
CA LEU A 133 6.39 7.67 3.75
C LEU A 133 7.18 8.94 3.46
N ARG A 134 6.53 10.10 3.36
CA ARG A 134 7.26 11.36 3.15
C ARG A 134 8.21 11.65 4.31
N ILE A 135 7.79 11.40 5.56
CA ILE A 135 8.68 11.49 6.73
C ILE A 135 9.84 10.49 6.62
N ASN A 136 9.58 9.22 6.27
CA ASN A 136 10.62 8.20 6.15
C ASN A 136 11.70 8.59 5.13
N VAL A 137 11.30 9.08 3.95
CA VAL A 137 12.23 9.49 2.90
C VAL A 137 13.06 10.70 3.33
N LEU A 138 12.44 11.67 4.02
CA LEU A 138 13.14 12.84 4.55
C LEU A 138 14.14 12.46 5.66
N ALA A 139 13.80 11.48 6.50
CA ALA A 139 14.65 10.96 7.57
C ALA A 139 15.99 10.37 7.06
N LYS A 140 16.05 9.96 5.78
CA LYS A 140 17.30 9.48 5.17
C LYS A 140 18.40 10.54 5.09
N GLY A 141 18.06 11.83 5.12
CA GLY A 141 19.03 12.93 5.12
C GLY A 141 19.62 13.27 3.75
N TYR A 142 18.92 13.00 2.65
CA TYR A 142 19.36 13.38 1.30
C TYR A 142 18.54 14.53 0.67
N SER A 143 17.62 15.12 1.44
CA SER A 143 16.66 16.11 0.92
C SER A 143 16.94 17.55 1.31
N GLY A 144 17.83 17.81 2.28
CA GLY A 144 18.14 19.18 2.72
C GLY A 144 17.01 19.91 3.46
N ILE A 145 16.00 19.17 3.95
CA ILE A 145 14.98 19.71 4.85
C ILE A 145 15.60 20.01 6.22
N SER A 146 15.12 21.02 6.93
CA SER A 146 15.55 21.27 8.30
C SER A 146 14.85 20.31 9.28
N LEU A 147 15.56 19.94 10.36
CA LEU A 147 15.00 19.08 11.40
C LEU A 147 13.76 19.71 12.06
N GLU A 148 13.76 21.03 12.24
CA GLU A 148 12.61 21.79 12.74
C GLU A 148 11.36 21.53 11.89
N THR A 149 11.46 21.72 10.58
CA THR A 149 10.35 21.47 9.65
C THR A 149 9.93 20.01 9.68
N LEU A 150 10.87 19.05 9.65
CA LEU A 150 10.54 17.62 9.72
C LEU A 150 9.84 17.25 11.04
N GLN A 151 10.24 17.87 12.17
CA GLN A 151 9.60 17.68 13.46
C GLN A 151 8.15 18.21 13.46
N GLN A 152 7.88 19.36 12.84
CA GLN A 152 6.52 19.88 12.67
C GLN A 152 5.64 18.93 11.82
N VAL A 153 6.21 18.31 10.78
CA VAL A 153 5.52 17.30 9.96
C VAL A 153 5.18 16.06 10.81
N ILE A 154 6.11 15.61 11.65
CA ILE A 154 5.90 14.48 12.58
C ILE A 154 4.84 14.82 13.64
N GLU A 155 4.83 16.04 14.16
CA GLU A 155 3.81 16.51 15.11
C GLU A 155 2.42 16.50 14.48
N ALA A 156 2.28 16.99 13.24
CA ALA A 156 1.03 16.91 12.49
C ALA A 156 0.58 15.45 12.27
N PHE A 157 1.50 14.57 11.89
CA PHE A 157 1.21 13.13 11.77
C PHE A 157 0.74 12.53 13.11
N ASN A 158 1.46 12.79 14.20
CA ASN A 158 1.16 12.24 15.52
C ASN A 158 -0.17 12.75 16.08
N ALA A 159 -0.58 13.98 15.73
CA ALA A 159 -1.89 14.55 16.05
C ALA A 159 -3.02 14.09 15.11
N SER A 160 -2.72 13.29 14.09
CA SER A 160 -3.66 12.89 13.04
C SER A 160 -4.26 14.08 12.29
N CYS A 161 -3.47 15.14 12.10
CA CYS A 161 -3.79 16.25 11.21
C CYS A 161 -3.38 15.87 9.78
N LEU A 162 -4.34 15.48 8.96
CA LEU A 162 -4.09 14.86 7.65
C LEU A 162 -4.56 15.76 6.50
N PRO A 163 -3.66 16.22 5.61
CA PRO A 163 -4.05 17.03 4.44
C PRO A 163 -5.09 16.37 3.53
N TYR A 164 -5.91 17.22 2.91
CA TYR A 164 -6.81 16.84 1.83
C TYR A 164 -5.99 16.59 0.56
N ILE A 165 -5.97 15.36 0.07
CA ILE A 165 -5.15 14.94 -1.06
C ILE A 165 -6.07 14.30 -2.10
N PRO A 166 -6.34 14.96 -3.24
CA PRO A 166 -7.13 14.37 -4.32
C PRO A 166 -6.48 13.10 -4.90
N GLU A 167 -7.29 12.13 -5.28
CA GLU A 167 -6.81 10.83 -5.78
C GLU A 167 -6.21 10.86 -7.20
N LYS A 168 -6.44 11.92 -7.99
CA LYS A 168 -5.95 12.05 -9.39
C LYS A 168 -5.08 13.28 -9.58
N GLY A 169 -4.14 13.20 -10.53
CA GLY A 169 -3.32 14.34 -10.96
C GLY A 169 -1.81 14.12 -10.97
N THR A 170 -1.34 12.91 -10.62
CA THR A 170 0.06 12.49 -10.80
C THR A 170 0.21 11.62 -12.06
N VAL A 171 1.36 11.73 -12.72
CA VAL A 171 1.79 10.86 -13.82
C VAL A 171 2.93 9.91 -13.41
N GLY A 172 3.44 10.01 -12.19
CA GLY A 172 4.55 9.20 -11.66
C GLY A 172 5.94 9.49 -12.27
N ALA A 173 6.03 10.00 -13.50
CA ALA A 173 7.30 10.22 -14.21
C ALA A 173 8.15 11.38 -13.64
N SER A 174 7.53 12.42 -13.11
CA SER A 174 8.19 13.58 -12.48
C SER A 174 8.13 13.53 -10.94
N GLY A 175 7.83 12.35 -10.39
CA GLY A 175 7.36 12.20 -9.02
C GLY A 175 5.88 12.55 -8.86
N ASP A 176 5.36 12.26 -7.68
CA ASP A 176 3.99 12.48 -7.22
C ASP A 176 3.75 13.93 -6.81
N LEU A 177 4.13 14.86 -7.69
CA LEU A 177 4.14 16.30 -7.41
C LEU A 177 2.78 16.82 -6.97
N ALA A 178 1.70 16.53 -7.71
CA ALA A 178 0.37 17.04 -7.40
C ALA A 178 -0.17 16.57 -6.03
N PRO A 179 -0.23 15.26 -5.72
CA PRO A 179 -0.71 14.80 -4.43
C PRO A 179 0.20 15.20 -3.27
N LEU A 180 1.53 15.17 -3.44
CA LEU A 180 2.45 15.63 -2.40
C LEU A 180 2.42 17.16 -2.21
N SER A 181 2.06 17.93 -3.25
CA SER A 181 1.80 19.36 -3.11
C SER A 181 0.55 19.64 -2.29
N HIS A 182 -0.52 18.88 -2.49
CA HIS A 182 -1.70 18.94 -1.63
C HIS A 182 -1.38 18.51 -0.17
N LEU A 183 -0.49 17.53 0.01
CA LEU A 183 0.06 17.18 1.32
C LEU A 183 0.77 18.38 1.96
N ALA A 184 1.70 19.01 1.24
CA ALA A 184 2.44 20.18 1.72
C ALA A 184 1.55 21.40 1.95
N LEU A 185 0.51 21.59 1.12
CA LEU A 185 -0.43 22.71 1.21
C LEU A 185 -1.15 22.73 2.56
N GLY A 186 -1.65 21.57 3.01
CA GLY A 186 -2.25 21.42 4.33
C GLY A 186 -1.27 21.74 5.46
N LEU A 187 -0.02 21.28 5.35
CA LEU A 187 1.02 21.50 6.36
C LEU A 187 1.44 22.98 6.50
N ILE A 188 1.37 23.76 5.42
CA ILE A 188 1.56 25.22 5.46
C ILE A 188 0.28 25.98 5.83
N GLY A 189 -0.78 25.28 6.25
CA GLY A 189 -2.02 25.86 6.76
C GLY A 189 -3.01 26.29 5.68
N GLU A 190 -2.81 25.89 4.42
CA GLU A 190 -3.68 26.20 3.29
C GLU A 190 -4.49 24.98 2.85
N GLY A 191 -5.65 25.20 2.23
CA GLY A 191 -6.56 24.12 1.85
C GLY A 191 -7.26 23.48 3.06
N LYS A 192 -7.54 22.18 2.97
CA LYS A 192 -8.29 21.43 3.99
C LYS A 192 -7.42 20.36 4.64
N MET A 193 -7.73 20.04 5.89
CA MET A 193 -7.20 18.90 6.61
C MET A 193 -8.34 18.15 7.31
N TRP A 194 -8.11 16.87 7.56
CA TRP A 194 -8.92 16.05 8.43
C TRP A 194 -8.24 15.90 9.79
N SER A 195 -9.03 15.83 10.87
CA SER A 195 -8.56 15.28 12.13
C SER A 195 -9.69 14.60 12.92
N PRO A 196 -9.37 13.75 13.91
CA PRO A 196 -10.39 13.13 14.76
C PRO A 196 -11.26 14.15 15.52
N LYS A 197 -10.75 15.35 15.79
CA LYS A 197 -11.49 16.41 16.50
C LYS A 197 -12.41 17.21 15.59
N SER A 198 -12.03 17.41 14.33
CA SER A 198 -12.66 18.39 13.43
C SER A 198 -13.39 17.76 12.24
N GLY A 199 -13.14 16.49 11.93
CA GLY A 199 -13.38 16.01 10.57
C GLY A 199 -12.63 16.86 9.54
N TRP A 200 -13.17 16.96 8.33
CA TRP A 200 -12.64 17.84 7.28
C TRP A 200 -12.95 19.32 7.58
N ALA A 201 -11.91 20.14 7.75
CA ALA A 201 -12.02 21.58 7.95
C ALA A 201 -10.81 22.31 7.34
N ASP A 202 -10.79 23.65 7.36
CA ASP A 202 -9.65 24.40 6.84
C ASP A 202 -8.37 24.09 7.65
N ALA A 203 -7.27 23.86 6.92
CA ALA A 203 -6.02 23.37 7.47
C ALA A 203 -5.51 24.20 8.67
N LYS A 204 -5.57 25.52 8.55
CA LYS A 204 -5.20 26.46 9.62
C LYS A 204 -5.93 26.18 10.94
N TYR A 205 -7.24 25.95 10.90
CA TYR A 205 -8.04 25.73 12.12
C TYR A 205 -7.82 24.33 12.67
N VAL A 206 -7.62 23.33 11.81
CA VAL A 206 -7.26 21.97 12.23
C VAL A 206 -5.94 21.97 13.00
N LEU A 207 -4.90 22.61 12.46
CA LEU A 207 -3.61 22.74 13.14
C LEU A 207 -3.76 23.47 14.48
N GLN A 208 -4.47 24.60 14.50
CA GLN A 208 -4.70 25.38 15.72
C GLN A 208 -5.44 24.58 16.80
N ALA A 209 -6.44 23.77 16.44
CA ALA A 209 -7.20 22.93 17.38
C ALA A 209 -6.36 21.83 18.04
N HIS A 210 -5.17 21.55 17.52
CA HIS A 210 -4.18 20.62 18.09
C HIS A 210 -2.94 21.34 18.65
N GLY A 211 -2.98 22.67 18.79
CA GLY A 211 -1.86 23.46 19.30
C GLY A 211 -0.67 23.55 18.34
N LEU A 212 -0.86 23.17 17.08
CA LEU A 212 0.16 23.19 16.03
C LEU A 212 0.09 24.51 15.24
N LYS A 213 1.20 24.88 14.62
CA LYS A 213 1.31 26.07 13.77
C LYS A 213 1.60 25.67 12.32
N PRO A 214 1.10 26.44 11.34
CA PRO A 214 1.50 26.28 9.95
C PRO A 214 3.02 26.32 9.75
N ILE A 215 3.54 25.45 8.89
CA ILE A 215 4.97 25.38 8.57
C ILE A 215 5.39 26.61 7.77
N THR A 216 6.52 27.21 8.14
CA THR A 216 7.18 28.28 7.35
C THR A 216 8.35 27.69 6.57
N LEU A 217 8.18 27.55 5.26
CA LEU A 217 9.18 26.90 4.40
C LEU A 217 10.48 27.72 4.27
N LYS A 218 11.61 27.03 4.41
CA LYS A 218 12.97 27.53 4.10
C LYS A 218 13.37 27.12 2.67
N PRO A 219 14.48 27.65 2.10
CA PRO A 219 14.95 27.23 0.78
C PRO A 219 15.04 25.70 0.64
N LYS A 220 14.62 25.18 -0.53
CA LYS A 220 14.44 23.76 -0.88
C LYS A 220 13.32 22.99 -0.15
N GLU A 221 12.76 23.47 0.97
CA GLU A 221 11.85 22.64 1.77
C GLU A 221 10.51 22.37 1.09
N GLY A 222 9.99 23.31 0.29
CA GLY A 222 8.80 23.06 -0.53
C GLY A 222 9.05 21.95 -1.53
N LEU A 223 10.18 21.99 -2.24
CA LEU A 223 10.56 20.93 -3.18
C LEU A 223 10.77 19.58 -2.49
N ALA A 224 11.47 19.57 -1.35
CA ALA A 224 11.72 18.35 -0.57
C ALA A 224 10.44 17.66 -0.09
N LEU A 225 9.39 18.42 0.19
CA LEU A 225 8.09 17.89 0.60
C LEU A 225 7.28 17.31 -0.56
N ILE A 226 7.51 17.77 -1.79
CA ILE A 226 6.66 17.43 -2.94
C ILE A 226 7.29 16.48 -3.96
N ASN A 227 8.58 16.20 -3.84
CA ASN A 227 9.34 15.49 -4.87
C ASN A 227 9.70 14.06 -4.46
N GLY A 228 9.10 13.06 -5.12
CA GLY A 228 9.33 11.63 -4.86
C GLY A 228 8.15 10.76 -5.31
N THR A 229 8.17 9.48 -4.98
CA THR A 229 7.24 8.43 -5.48
C THR A 229 6.29 7.92 -4.39
N GLN A 230 6.00 8.75 -3.38
CA GLN A 230 5.34 8.26 -2.16
C GLN A 230 3.84 7.96 -2.35
N MET A 231 3.14 8.55 -3.33
CA MET A 231 1.74 8.20 -3.55
C MET A 231 1.63 6.82 -4.17
N ILE A 232 2.36 6.58 -5.27
CA ILE A 232 2.37 5.26 -5.91
C ILE A 232 2.86 4.17 -4.94
N SER A 233 3.91 4.46 -4.17
CA SER A 233 4.49 3.49 -3.24
C SER A 233 3.60 3.24 -2.01
N SER A 234 2.92 4.27 -1.48
CA SER A 234 2.01 4.07 -0.33
C SER A 234 0.81 3.21 -0.72
N LEU A 235 0.17 3.48 -1.86
CA LEU A 235 -0.91 2.64 -2.37
C LEU A 235 -0.42 1.25 -2.78
N GLY A 236 0.82 1.16 -3.30
CA GLY A 236 1.46 -0.12 -3.61
C GLY A 236 1.68 -1.01 -2.39
N CYS A 237 2.06 -0.44 -1.25
CA CYS A 237 2.12 -1.16 0.02
C CYS A 237 0.75 -1.74 0.42
N GLU A 238 -0.32 -0.95 0.30
CA GLU A 238 -1.67 -1.45 0.57
C GLU A 238 -2.04 -2.59 -0.38
N ALA A 239 -1.77 -2.41 -1.68
CA ALA A 239 -2.09 -3.39 -2.70
C ALA A 239 -1.37 -4.73 -2.46
N VAL A 240 -0.06 -4.71 -2.16
CA VAL A 240 0.72 -5.93 -1.96
C VAL A 240 0.38 -6.68 -0.67
N GLU A 241 0.06 -5.96 0.41
CA GLU A 241 -0.41 -6.59 1.65
C GLU A 241 -1.79 -7.22 1.48
N ARG A 242 -2.70 -6.52 0.76
CA ARG A 242 -4.01 -7.07 0.42
C ARG A 242 -3.90 -8.28 -0.51
N ALA A 243 -3.02 -8.23 -1.50
CA ALA A 243 -2.75 -9.37 -2.39
C ALA A 243 -2.22 -10.57 -1.62
N SER A 244 -1.29 -10.36 -0.69
CA SER A 244 -0.74 -11.41 0.18
C SER A 244 -1.81 -12.05 1.08
N ALA A 245 -2.78 -11.26 1.55
CA ALA A 245 -3.93 -11.78 2.31
C ALA A 245 -4.88 -12.58 1.41
N ILE A 246 -5.24 -12.04 0.24
CA ILE A 246 -6.15 -12.69 -0.71
C ILE A 246 -5.58 -14.00 -1.24
N ALA A 247 -4.27 -14.08 -1.53
CA ALA A 247 -3.66 -15.31 -2.02
C ALA A 247 -3.72 -16.45 -0.98
N ARG A 248 -3.48 -16.14 0.30
CA ARG A 248 -3.67 -17.10 1.41
C ARG A 248 -5.12 -17.55 1.54
N GLN A 249 -6.06 -16.61 1.43
CA GLN A 249 -7.50 -16.93 1.46
C GLN A 249 -7.91 -17.78 0.26
N ALA A 250 -7.36 -17.52 -0.93
CA ALA A 250 -7.65 -18.28 -2.14
C ALA A 250 -7.26 -19.76 -1.99
N ASP A 251 -6.14 -20.07 -1.33
CA ASP A 251 -5.74 -21.44 -1.02
C ASP A 251 -6.78 -22.14 -0.13
N ILE A 252 -7.26 -21.47 0.92
CA ILE A 252 -8.30 -22.01 1.84
C ILE A 252 -9.61 -22.25 1.08
N VAL A 253 -10.08 -21.27 0.32
CA VAL A 253 -11.32 -21.37 -0.47
C VAL A 253 -11.23 -22.50 -1.49
N ALA A 254 -10.08 -22.65 -2.15
CA ALA A 254 -9.86 -23.71 -3.12
C ALA A 254 -9.78 -25.09 -2.47
N ALA A 255 -9.18 -25.22 -1.28
CA ALA A 255 -9.18 -26.45 -0.50
C ALA A 255 -10.62 -26.86 -0.12
N LEU A 256 -11.42 -25.94 0.42
CA LEU A 256 -12.84 -26.19 0.73
C LEU A 256 -13.63 -26.62 -0.51
N THR A 257 -13.36 -25.99 -1.65
CA THR A 257 -14.02 -26.35 -2.92
C THR A 257 -13.64 -27.76 -3.37
N LEU A 258 -12.37 -28.13 -3.23
CA LEU A 258 -11.88 -29.46 -3.55
C LEU A 258 -12.53 -30.52 -2.67
N GLU A 259 -12.65 -30.25 -1.37
CA GLU A 259 -13.28 -31.15 -0.41
C GLU A 259 -14.75 -31.44 -0.76
N VAL A 260 -15.56 -30.39 -0.98
CA VAL A 260 -16.98 -30.52 -1.34
C VAL A 260 -17.18 -31.26 -2.68
N LEU A 261 -16.25 -31.09 -3.63
CA LEU A 261 -16.27 -31.77 -4.92
C LEU A 261 -15.64 -33.18 -4.89
N LYS A 262 -15.27 -33.65 -3.71
CA LYS A 262 -14.65 -34.96 -3.48
C LYS A 262 -13.40 -35.17 -4.36
N GLY A 263 -12.55 -34.14 -4.43
CA GLY A 263 -11.31 -34.16 -5.21
C GLY A 263 -10.15 -34.84 -4.50
N THR A 264 -9.21 -35.42 -5.27
CA THR A 264 -8.08 -36.18 -4.72
C THR A 264 -6.97 -35.27 -4.19
N THR A 265 -6.47 -35.56 -2.99
CA THR A 265 -5.31 -34.88 -2.39
C THR A 265 -3.97 -35.34 -2.98
N ARG A 266 -3.94 -36.46 -3.71
CA ARG A 266 -2.73 -37.02 -4.33
C ARG A 266 -2.02 -36.06 -5.27
N ALA A 267 -2.77 -35.13 -5.87
CA ALA A 267 -2.22 -34.08 -6.72
C ALA A 267 -1.22 -33.16 -5.99
N PHE A 268 -1.31 -33.09 -4.65
CA PHE A 268 -0.53 -32.21 -3.80
C PHE A 268 0.65 -32.91 -3.15
N ASP A 269 0.99 -34.14 -3.55
CA ASP A 269 2.09 -34.93 -3.00
C ASP A 269 3.43 -34.15 -3.02
N THR A 270 4.22 -34.28 -1.95
CA THR A 270 5.50 -33.59 -1.81
C THR A 270 6.46 -33.87 -2.97
N ASP A 271 6.50 -35.12 -3.45
CA ASP A 271 7.46 -35.55 -4.46
C ASP A 271 7.15 -34.94 -5.82
N ILE A 272 5.86 -34.78 -6.15
CA ILE A 272 5.40 -34.11 -7.38
C ILE A 272 5.91 -32.67 -7.43
N HIS A 273 5.82 -31.96 -6.31
CA HIS A 273 6.22 -30.55 -6.26
C HIS A 273 7.73 -30.36 -6.06
N ALA A 274 8.42 -31.33 -5.46
CA ALA A 274 9.88 -31.32 -5.33
C ALA A 274 10.60 -31.45 -6.68
N VAL A 275 10.07 -32.26 -7.62
CA VAL A 275 10.69 -32.42 -8.95
C VAL A 275 10.47 -31.22 -9.89
N ARG A 276 9.61 -30.26 -9.50
CA ARG A 276 9.43 -28.97 -10.19
C ARG A 276 9.46 -27.83 -9.15
N PRO A 277 10.64 -27.40 -8.70
CA PRO A 277 10.81 -26.70 -7.43
C PRO A 277 10.59 -25.18 -7.51
N HIS A 278 9.47 -24.75 -8.09
CA HIS A 278 9.04 -23.36 -7.95
C HIS A 278 8.57 -23.10 -6.52
N ARG A 279 9.08 -22.03 -5.89
CA ARG A 279 8.85 -21.75 -4.47
C ARG A 279 7.37 -21.63 -4.14
N GLY A 280 6.63 -20.77 -4.86
CA GLY A 280 5.21 -20.59 -4.63
C GLY A 280 4.40 -21.87 -4.88
N GLN A 281 4.79 -22.70 -5.86
CA GLN A 281 4.12 -23.97 -6.12
C GLN A 281 4.26 -24.95 -4.96
N ILE A 282 5.48 -25.09 -4.42
CA ILE A 282 5.75 -25.93 -3.25
C ILE A 282 4.95 -25.42 -2.03
N GLU A 283 4.95 -24.10 -1.82
CA GLU A 283 4.25 -23.47 -0.70
C GLU A 283 2.75 -23.71 -0.74
N VAL A 284 2.10 -23.51 -1.89
CA VAL A 284 0.65 -23.75 -2.03
C VAL A 284 0.35 -25.23 -1.83
N ALA A 285 1.11 -26.14 -2.44
CA ALA A 285 0.88 -27.57 -2.24
C ALA A 285 1.02 -27.99 -0.77
N PHE A 286 2.01 -27.41 -0.06
CA PHE A 286 2.14 -27.60 1.38
C PHE A 286 0.89 -27.14 2.14
N ARG A 287 0.38 -25.94 1.85
CA ARG A 287 -0.86 -25.44 2.48
C ARG A 287 -2.06 -26.35 2.20
N PHE A 288 -2.22 -26.82 0.97
CA PHE A 288 -3.30 -27.76 0.63
C PHE A 288 -3.21 -29.05 1.44
N ARG A 289 -2.03 -29.66 1.54
CA ARG A 289 -1.83 -30.84 2.41
C ARG A 289 -2.14 -30.52 3.88
N SER A 290 -1.67 -29.37 4.39
CA SER A 290 -1.95 -28.97 5.78
C SER A 290 -3.43 -28.73 6.06
N LEU A 291 -4.21 -28.31 5.06
CA LEU A 291 -5.64 -28.07 5.20
C LEU A 291 -6.48 -29.34 5.02
N LEU A 292 -6.10 -30.22 4.08
CA LEU A 292 -6.93 -31.35 3.63
C LEU A 292 -6.53 -32.69 4.27
N ASP A 293 -5.27 -32.85 4.67
CA ASP A 293 -4.71 -34.07 5.27
C ASP A 293 -4.26 -33.81 6.72
N SER A 294 -5.03 -33.03 7.49
CA SER A 294 -4.73 -32.74 8.89
C SER A 294 -5.06 -33.92 9.80
N ASP A 295 -4.06 -34.46 10.50
CA ASP A 295 -4.26 -35.50 11.53
C ASP A 295 -5.03 -35.01 12.75
N HIS A 296 -5.03 -33.69 13.00
CA HIS A 296 -5.71 -33.09 14.16
C HIS A 296 -7.20 -32.85 13.91
N HIS A 297 -7.55 -32.53 12.66
CA HIS A 297 -8.91 -32.20 12.24
C HIS A 297 -9.20 -32.87 10.89
N PRO A 298 -9.33 -34.21 10.84
CA PRO A 298 -9.55 -34.91 9.59
C PRO A 298 -10.95 -34.60 9.03
N SER A 299 -11.04 -34.44 7.72
CA SER A 299 -12.34 -34.26 7.04
C SER A 299 -13.00 -35.61 6.76
N GLU A 300 -14.22 -35.79 7.24
CA GLU A 300 -15.07 -36.95 6.90
C GLU A 300 -15.39 -37.01 5.40
N ILE A 301 -15.49 -35.83 4.75
CA ILE A 301 -15.71 -35.76 3.31
C ILE A 301 -14.47 -36.28 2.59
N ALA A 302 -13.27 -35.77 2.92
CA ALA A 302 -12.00 -36.24 2.37
C ALA A 302 -11.82 -37.76 2.53
N GLU A 303 -12.10 -38.29 3.73
CA GLU A 303 -11.98 -39.72 3.99
C GLU A 303 -12.98 -40.55 3.16
N SER A 304 -14.21 -40.07 2.98
CA SER A 304 -15.26 -40.80 2.23
C SER A 304 -14.91 -41.10 0.77
N HIS A 305 -13.94 -40.40 0.19
CA HIS A 305 -13.52 -40.59 -1.20
C HIS A 305 -12.00 -40.78 -1.37
N ARG A 306 -11.28 -41.04 -0.28
CA ARG A 306 -9.82 -41.30 -0.29
C ARG A 306 -9.43 -42.42 -1.26
N PHE A 307 -10.28 -43.43 -1.40
CA PHE A 307 -10.08 -44.59 -2.29
C PHE A 307 -11.11 -44.66 -3.43
N CYS A 308 -11.60 -43.53 -3.94
CA CYS A 308 -12.52 -43.53 -5.07
C CYS A 308 -11.81 -43.83 -6.42
N ASP A 309 -12.60 -44.24 -7.42
CA ASP A 309 -12.10 -44.56 -8.78
C ASP A 309 -11.70 -43.31 -9.61
N ARG A 310 -11.76 -42.10 -9.02
CA ARG A 310 -11.46 -40.86 -9.72
C ARG A 310 -9.95 -40.74 -9.96
N VAL A 311 -9.54 -40.90 -11.22
CA VAL A 311 -8.13 -40.91 -11.62
C VAL A 311 -7.49 -39.51 -11.54
N GLN A 312 -8.19 -38.46 -11.97
CA GLN A 312 -7.71 -37.07 -11.96
C GLN A 312 -8.87 -36.09 -11.81
N ASP A 313 -8.63 -35.00 -11.08
CA ASP A 313 -9.51 -33.83 -11.08
C ASP A 313 -9.22 -32.87 -12.23
N ALA A 314 -10.20 -32.00 -12.49
CA ALA A 314 -10.08 -30.87 -13.40
C ALA A 314 -8.98 -29.89 -12.98
N TYR A 315 -8.43 -29.16 -13.95
CA TYR A 315 -7.30 -28.24 -13.72
C TYR A 315 -7.62 -27.14 -12.70
N THR A 316 -8.88 -26.70 -12.61
CA THR A 316 -9.32 -25.69 -11.64
C THR A 316 -9.16 -26.12 -10.17
N LEU A 317 -8.93 -27.42 -9.94
CA LEU A 317 -8.65 -28.02 -8.63
C LEU A 317 -7.20 -28.52 -8.58
N ARG A 318 -6.84 -29.42 -9.51
CA ARG A 318 -5.55 -30.13 -9.51
C ARG A 318 -4.36 -29.22 -9.80
N CYS A 319 -4.57 -28.13 -10.55
CA CYS A 319 -3.51 -27.20 -10.91
C CYS A 319 -3.43 -25.97 -9.97
N CYS A 320 -4.15 -25.97 -8.84
CA CYS A 320 -4.10 -24.88 -7.86
C CYS A 320 -2.66 -24.54 -7.42
N PRO A 321 -1.78 -25.50 -7.08
CA PRO A 321 -0.40 -25.18 -6.73
C PRO A 321 0.36 -24.42 -7.82
N GLN A 322 0.14 -24.78 -9.08
CA GLN A 322 0.83 -24.16 -10.21
C GLN A 322 0.32 -22.74 -10.46
N VAL A 323 -1.00 -22.53 -10.42
CA VAL A 323 -1.62 -21.22 -10.68
C VAL A 323 -1.48 -20.27 -9.49
N HIS A 324 -1.86 -20.71 -8.29
CA HIS A 324 -1.70 -19.87 -7.10
C HIS A 324 -0.22 -19.67 -6.74
N GLY A 325 0.64 -20.65 -7.07
CA GLY A 325 2.07 -20.58 -6.81
C GLY A 325 2.76 -19.44 -7.57
N VAL A 326 2.50 -19.29 -8.87
CA VAL A 326 3.08 -18.17 -9.63
C VAL A 326 2.51 -16.81 -9.19
N ALA A 327 1.25 -16.76 -8.75
CA ALA A 327 0.69 -15.56 -8.13
C ALA A 327 1.42 -15.20 -6.82
N ASN A 328 1.69 -16.17 -5.94
CA ASN A 328 2.48 -15.97 -4.72
C ASN A 328 3.91 -15.49 -5.01
N ASP A 329 4.58 -16.11 -6.01
CA ASP A 329 5.92 -15.69 -6.42
C ASP A 329 5.92 -14.26 -6.99
N THR A 330 4.88 -13.89 -7.74
CA THR A 330 4.70 -12.52 -8.27
C THR A 330 4.46 -11.51 -7.15
N ILE A 331 3.59 -11.82 -6.19
CA ILE A 331 3.34 -10.96 -5.02
C ILE A 331 4.62 -10.72 -4.23
N ALA A 332 5.42 -11.77 -4.00
CA ALA A 332 6.70 -11.65 -3.31
C ALA A 332 7.70 -10.77 -4.08
N PHE A 333 7.82 -10.98 -5.38
CA PHE A 333 8.66 -10.15 -6.25
C PHE A 333 8.28 -8.66 -6.20
N VAL A 334 6.97 -8.36 -6.26
CA VAL A 334 6.48 -6.98 -6.14
C VAL A 334 6.74 -6.41 -4.76
N LYS A 335 6.53 -7.20 -3.70
CA LYS A 335 6.79 -6.78 -2.32
C LYS A 335 8.23 -6.36 -2.12
N ASP A 336 9.18 -7.07 -2.72
CA ASP A 336 10.62 -6.74 -2.65
C ASP A 336 10.92 -5.39 -3.32
N ILE A 337 10.35 -5.12 -4.51
CA ILE A 337 10.51 -3.83 -5.20
C ILE A 337 9.89 -2.70 -4.38
N ILE A 338 8.65 -2.87 -3.91
CA ILE A 338 7.95 -1.85 -3.12
C ILE A 338 8.68 -1.59 -1.80
N THR A 339 9.17 -2.63 -1.12
CA THR A 339 9.95 -2.50 0.12
C THR A 339 11.25 -1.73 -0.10
N THR A 340 11.90 -1.95 -1.24
CA THR A 340 13.08 -1.17 -1.64
C THR A 340 12.71 0.30 -1.88
N GLU A 341 11.63 0.55 -2.61
CA GLU A 341 11.19 1.90 -2.99
C GLU A 341 10.80 2.76 -1.76
N ILE A 342 10.02 2.22 -0.81
CA ILE A 342 9.60 2.96 0.40
C ILE A 342 10.77 3.33 1.33
N ASN A 343 11.90 2.65 1.17
CA ASN A 343 13.14 2.90 1.90
C ASN A 343 14.22 3.53 1.01
N SER A 344 13.87 4.02 -0.18
CA SER A 344 14.79 4.69 -1.10
C SER A 344 14.79 6.20 -0.91
N ALA A 345 15.89 6.85 -1.30
CA ALA A 345 15.99 8.30 -1.27
C ALA A 345 15.51 8.88 -2.60
N THR A 346 14.24 9.27 -2.64
CA THR A 346 13.59 9.88 -3.80
C THR A 346 13.45 11.39 -3.59
N ASP A 347 14.25 12.18 -4.29
CA ASP A 347 14.21 13.64 -4.33
C ASP A 347 15.07 14.11 -5.53
N ASN A 348 15.03 15.39 -5.84
CA ASN A 348 15.96 16.06 -6.74
C ASN A 348 16.00 17.57 -6.46
N PRO A 349 17.19 18.20 -6.36
CA PRO A 349 18.50 17.55 -6.37
C PRO A 349 18.74 16.78 -5.06
N MET A 350 19.55 15.74 -5.14
CA MET A 350 19.99 14.95 -4.00
C MET A 350 21.12 15.69 -3.27
N VAL A 351 21.07 15.68 -1.94
CA VAL A 351 22.06 16.34 -1.08
C VAL A 351 23.03 15.30 -0.52
N PHE A 352 24.29 15.35 -0.91
CA PHE A 352 25.34 14.44 -0.43
C PHE A 352 26.21 15.17 0.59
N ALA A 353 25.79 15.12 1.87
CA ALA A 353 26.43 15.86 2.95
C ALA A 353 27.94 15.58 3.08
N GLU A 354 28.34 14.32 2.98
CA GLU A 354 29.74 13.88 3.04
C GLU A 354 30.60 14.48 1.92
N ARG A 355 30.00 14.74 0.75
CA ARG A 355 30.66 15.38 -0.40
C ARG A 355 30.50 16.91 -0.38
N GLY A 356 29.62 17.42 0.47
CA GLY A 356 29.31 18.83 0.58
C GLY A 356 28.60 19.43 -0.64
N GLU A 357 27.95 18.61 -1.46
CA GLU A 357 27.37 19.05 -2.74
C GLU A 357 25.96 18.54 -2.98
N THR A 358 25.30 19.11 -3.99
CA THR A 358 24.01 18.65 -4.50
C THR A 358 24.17 18.11 -5.90
N ILE A 359 23.56 16.97 -6.19
CA ILE A 359 23.63 16.32 -7.50
C ILE A 359 22.22 16.15 -8.04
N SER A 360 22.00 16.65 -9.27
CA SER A 360 20.74 16.45 -9.97
C SER A 360 20.65 15.01 -10.49
N GLY A 361 19.49 14.38 -10.34
CA GLY A 361 19.25 12.99 -10.73
C GLY A 361 17.77 12.70 -10.97
N GLY A 362 17.47 11.44 -11.29
CA GLY A 362 16.13 10.99 -11.66
C GLY A 362 15.42 10.14 -10.60
N ASN A 363 15.88 10.16 -9.35
CA ASN A 363 15.34 9.28 -8.28
C ASN A 363 13.87 9.56 -7.91
N PHE A 364 13.24 10.58 -8.49
CA PHE A 364 11.80 10.83 -8.35
C PHE A 364 10.94 10.05 -9.35
N HIS A 365 11.53 9.37 -10.33
CA HIS A 365 10.77 8.69 -11.38
C HIS A 365 10.20 7.35 -10.89
N GLY A 366 8.86 7.23 -10.88
CA GLY A 366 8.14 6.08 -10.33
C GLY A 366 8.05 4.84 -11.23
N GLU A 367 9.02 4.59 -12.12
CA GLU A 367 8.94 3.46 -13.06
C GLU A 367 8.96 2.11 -12.35
N TYR A 368 9.84 1.97 -11.36
CA TYR A 368 9.96 0.75 -10.55
C TYR A 368 8.63 0.37 -9.87
N PRO A 369 8.02 1.23 -9.04
CA PRO A 369 6.74 0.91 -8.42
C PRO A 369 5.62 0.76 -9.45
N ALA A 370 5.59 1.56 -10.53
CA ALA A 370 4.55 1.44 -11.56
C ALA A 370 4.58 0.05 -12.22
N LYS A 371 5.75 -0.38 -12.70
CA LYS A 371 5.88 -1.67 -13.37
C LYS A 371 5.62 -2.85 -12.43
N ALA A 372 6.06 -2.73 -11.18
CA ALA A 372 5.77 -3.75 -10.17
C ALA A 372 4.27 -3.90 -9.92
N LEU A 373 3.52 -2.79 -9.88
CA LEU A 373 2.08 -2.83 -9.67
C LEU A 373 1.30 -3.37 -10.88
N ASP A 374 1.78 -3.16 -12.11
CA ASP A 374 1.24 -3.84 -13.30
C ASP A 374 1.37 -5.37 -13.17
N TYR A 375 2.56 -5.85 -12.75
CA TYR A 375 2.76 -7.29 -12.51
C TYR A 375 1.89 -7.82 -11.39
N LEU A 376 1.69 -7.03 -10.32
CA LEU A 376 0.79 -7.41 -9.24
C LEU A 376 -0.66 -7.57 -9.73
N ALA A 377 -1.15 -6.64 -10.54
CA ALA A 377 -2.49 -6.70 -11.11
C ALA A 377 -2.67 -7.98 -11.94
N ILE A 378 -1.71 -8.30 -12.81
CA ILE A 378 -1.71 -9.52 -13.61
C ILE A 378 -1.71 -10.78 -12.72
N GLY A 379 -0.81 -10.84 -11.73
CA GLY A 379 -0.69 -12.01 -10.85
C GLY A 379 -1.93 -12.24 -9.98
N VAL A 380 -2.55 -11.17 -9.46
CA VAL A 380 -3.78 -11.26 -8.65
C VAL A 380 -4.99 -11.62 -9.51
N HIS A 381 -5.06 -11.14 -10.75
CA HIS A 381 -6.15 -11.45 -11.67
C HIS A 381 -6.34 -12.96 -11.89
N GLU A 382 -5.24 -13.72 -11.99
CA GLU A 382 -5.31 -15.17 -12.18
C GLU A 382 -6.03 -15.90 -11.04
N LEU A 383 -5.87 -15.44 -9.80
CA LEU A 383 -6.58 -15.98 -8.64
C LEU A 383 -8.09 -15.79 -8.75
N ALA A 384 -8.54 -14.62 -9.21
CA ALA A 384 -9.95 -14.34 -9.43
C ALA A 384 -10.53 -15.24 -10.53
N THR A 385 -9.84 -15.34 -11.67
CA THR A 385 -10.29 -16.13 -12.82
C THR A 385 -10.39 -17.62 -12.49
N ILE A 386 -9.38 -18.22 -11.86
CA ILE A 386 -9.45 -19.64 -11.49
C ILE A 386 -10.50 -19.90 -10.39
N SER A 387 -10.74 -18.94 -9.50
CA SER A 387 -11.80 -19.04 -8.50
C SER A 387 -13.18 -19.03 -9.13
N GLU A 388 -13.42 -18.18 -10.12
CA GLU A 388 -14.70 -18.16 -10.83
C GLU A 388 -14.94 -19.46 -11.61
N ARG A 389 -13.90 -20.03 -12.24
CA ARG A 389 -14.02 -21.35 -12.89
C ARG A 389 -14.37 -22.47 -11.91
N ARG A 390 -13.97 -22.35 -10.63
CA ARG A 390 -14.42 -23.26 -9.56
C ARG A 390 -15.90 -23.03 -9.19
N ILE A 391 -16.41 -21.79 -9.23
CA ILE A 391 -17.84 -21.50 -9.03
C ILE A 391 -18.68 -22.16 -10.13
N GLU A 392 -18.29 -22.04 -11.40
CA GLU A 392 -18.96 -22.72 -12.52
C GLU A 392 -19.00 -24.24 -12.28
N ARG A 393 -17.87 -24.83 -11.88
CA ARG A 393 -17.82 -26.26 -11.58
C ARG A 393 -18.81 -26.64 -10.49
N LEU A 394 -18.87 -25.90 -9.38
CA LEU A 394 -19.81 -26.16 -8.28
C LEU A 394 -21.27 -26.07 -8.74
N CYS A 395 -21.61 -25.03 -9.50
CA CYS A 395 -22.99 -24.75 -9.93
C CYS A 395 -23.49 -25.67 -11.05
N ASN A 396 -22.58 -26.25 -11.84
CA ASN A 396 -22.94 -27.07 -12.98
C ASN A 396 -23.05 -28.55 -12.59
N PRO A 397 -24.25 -29.14 -12.60
CA PRO A 397 -24.46 -30.52 -12.14
C PRO A 397 -23.72 -31.55 -13.03
N SER A 398 -23.40 -31.19 -14.27
CA SER A 398 -22.61 -32.03 -15.18
C SER A 398 -21.12 -32.08 -14.81
N LEU A 399 -20.68 -31.19 -13.91
CA LEU A 399 -19.28 -31.03 -13.51
C LEU A 399 -19.04 -31.30 -12.02
N SER A 400 -20.06 -31.21 -11.16
CA SER A 400 -19.91 -31.34 -9.71
C SER A 400 -20.53 -32.58 -9.08
N GLU A 401 -21.45 -33.27 -9.76
CA GLU A 401 -22.31 -34.30 -9.12
C GLU A 401 -23.21 -33.72 -7.99
N LEU A 402 -23.32 -32.40 -7.91
CA LEU A 402 -24.18 -31.68 -6.97
C LEU A 402 -25.47 -31.21 -7.65
N PRO A 403 -26.52 -30.82 -6.89
CA PRO A 403 -27.70 -30.20 -7.46
C PRO A 403 -27.35 -28.97 -8.30
N ALA A 404 -28.08 -28.75 -9.39
CA ALA A 404 -27.87 -27.59 -10.25
C ALA A 404 -27.95 -26.29 -9.43
N PHE A 405 -26.96 -25.42 -9.57
CA PHE A 405 -26.82 -24.15 -8.84
C PHE A 405 -26.88 -24.28 -7.31
N LEU A 406 -26.56 -25.48 -6.79
CA LEU A 406 -26.59 -25.85 -5.36
C LEU A 406 -27.93 -25.57 -4.68
N VAL A 407 -29.03 -25.83 -5.38
CA VAL A 407 -30.38 -25.51 -4.90
C VAL A 407 -31.21 -26.74 -4.59
N THR A 408 -32.03 -26.65 -3.54
CA THR A 408 -33.16 -27.56 -3.30
C THR A 408 -34.41 -27.04 -4.01
N GLU A 409 -35.22 -27.93 -4.58
CA GLU A 409 -36.45 -27.54 -5.31
C GLU A 409 -36.16 -26.60 -6.50
N GLY A 410 -35.20 -26.99 -7.34
CA GLY A 410 -34.85 -26.27 -8.57
C GLY A 410 -36.08 -26.06 -9.47
N GLY A 411 -36.21 -24.84 -10.00
CA GLY A 411 -37.37 -24.39 -10.77
C GLY A 411 -38.27 -23.44 -9.99
N LEU A 412 -38.49 -23.70 -8.70
CA LEU A 412 -39.05 -22.71 -7.77
C LEU A 412 -37.95 -21.76 -7.28
N ASN A 413 -36.80 -22.32 -6.92
CA ASN A 413 -35.63 -21.59 -6.47
C ASN A 413 -34.55 -21.54 -7.57
N SER A 414 -33.83 -20.41 -7.65
CA SER A 414 -32.74 -20.21 -8.63
C SER A 414 -31.34 -20.48 -8.07
N GLY A 415 -31.21 -20.75 -6.76
CA GLY A 415 -29.92 -21.03 -6.12
C GLY A 415 -28.88 -19.93 -6.38
N PHE A 416 -27.66 -20.34 -6.69
CA PHE A 416 -26.55 -19.43 -6.99
C PHE A 416 -26.43 -19.04 -8.47
N MET A 417 -27.44 -19.30 -9.30
CA MET A 417 -27.39 -19.01 -10.73
C MET A 417 -26.99 -17.55 -11.03
N ILE A 418 -27.68 -16.58 -10.40
CA ILE A 418 -27.38 -15.16 -10.63
C ILE A 418 -26.10 -14.71 -9.92
N ALA A 419 -25.79 -15.30 -8.76
CA ALA A 419 -24.53 -15.04 -8.07
C ALA A 419 -23.31 -15.45 -8.93
N HIS A 420 -23.42 -16.56 -9.65
CA HIS A 420 -22.41 -16.99 -10.61
C HIS A 420 -22.28 -16.02 -11.79
N CYS A 421 -23.41 -15.54 -12.36
CA CYS A 421 -23.36 -14.49 -13.39
C CYS A 421 -22.62 -13.23 -12.91
N THR A 422 -22.86 -12.81 -11.65
CA THR A 422 -22.13 -11.69 -11.05
C THR A 422 -20.64 -12.00 -10.89
N ALA A 423 -20.29 -13.19 -10.41
CA ALA A 423 -18.89 -13.61 -10.27
C ALA A 423 -18.16 -13.62 -11.63
N ALA A 424 -18.80 -14.12 -12.69
CA ALA A 424 -18.28 -14.10 -14.05
C ALA A 424 -18.05 -12.65 -14.55
N ALA A 425 -19.02 -11.76 -14.34
CA ALA A 425 -18.89 -10.36 -14.72
C ALA A 425 -17.75 -9.64 -13.98
N LEU A 426 -17.57 -9.91 -12.68
CA LEU A 426 -16.46 -9.38 -11.90
C LEU A 426 -15.11 -9.96 -12.37
N GLY A 427 -15.05 -11.25 -12.71
CA GLY A 427 -13.87 -11.87 -13.30
C GLY A 427 -13.43 -11.20 -14.60
N GLU A 428 -14.37 -10.90 -15.50
CA GLU A 428 -14.09 -10.14 -16.73
C GLU A 428 -13.64 -8.70 -16.43
N TYR A 429 -14.26 -8.02 -15.45
CA TYR A 429 -13.85 -6.67 -15.07
C TYR A 429 -12.38 -6.60 -14.62
N THR A 430 -11.88 -7.64 -13.95
CA THR A 430 -10.47 -7.69 -13.51
C THR A 430 -9.45 -7.92 -14.64
N LYS A 431 -9.89 -8.24 -15.87
CA LYS A 431 -8.99 -8.36 -17.05
C LYS A 431 -8.67 -7.00 -17.69
N ALA A 432 -9.55 -6.02 -17.50
CA ALA A 432 -9.43 -4.67 -18.02
C ALA A 432 -8.64 -3.79 -17.06
#